data_AF-A0A840REY0-F1
#
_entry.id   AF-A0A840REY0-F1
#
_cell.length_a   1.000
_cell.length_b   1.000
_cell.length_c   1.000
_cell.angle_alpha   90.00
_cell.angle_beta   90.00
_cell.angle_gamma   90.00
#
_symmetry.space_group_name_H-M   'P 1'
#
loop_
_entity.id
_entity.type
_entity.pdbx_description
1 polymer ?
#
loop_
_entity_poly.entity_id
_entity_poly.type
_entity_poly.pdbx_seq_one_letter_code
_entity_poly.pdbx_strand_id
1 'polypeptide(L)'
;MATQLLSLGLIGIRLYDRILTSAAIYPGELADHIVDEINMYLLRANEREKVLLFHLACEVHESLDDIYARVDDLETRQSIALLMDVLIQRARELARHH
;
A
#
# COMPACT_ATOMS: atom_id res chain seq x y z
N MET A 1 9.03 15.32 2.16
CA MET A 1 8.29 14.06 1.97
C MET A 1 7.37 13.87 3.15
N ALA A 2 6.08 14.13 2.97
CA ALA A 2 5.05 13.73 3.92
C ALA A 2 4.24 12.66 3.19
N THR A 3 4.68 11.41 3.28
CA THR A 3 3.99 10.28 2.68
C THR A 3 2.65 10.15 3.39
N GLN A 4 1.53 10.37 2.71
CA GLN A 4 0.18 10.12 3.23
C GLN A 4 0.07 8.72 3.84
N LEU A 5 0.86 7.77 3.33
CA LEU A 5 1.09 6.48 3.94
C LEU A 5 1.36 6.57 5.45
N LEU A 6 2.25 7.44 5.91
CA LEU A 6 2.58 7.61 7.33
C LEU A 6 1.42 8.21 8.15
N SER A 7 0.48 8.91 7.50
CA SER A 7 -0.72 9.43 8.16
C SER A 7 -1.72 8.34 8.58
N LEU A 8 -1.56 7.11 8.08
CA LEU A 8 -2.36 5.95 8.49
C LEU A 8 -1.90 5.35 9.84
N GLY A 9 -0.95 5.99 10.53
CA GLY A 9 -0.46 5.52 11.82
C GLY A 9 0.38 4.24 11.71
N LEU A 10 0.17 3.29 12.62
CA LEU A 10 1.02 2.09 12.72
C LEU A 10 1.04 1.26 11.43
N ILE A 11 -0.11 1.07 10.78
CA ILE A 11 -0.16 0.32 9.52
C ILE A 11 0.62 1.04 8.42
N GLY A 12 0.51 2.37 8.35
CA GLY A 12 1.28 3.21 7.43
C GLY A 12 2.79 3.00 7.53
N ILE A 13 3.31 2.99 8.75
CA ILE A 13 4.74 2.76 9.02
C ILE A 13 5.14 1.35 8.57
N ARG A 14 4.33 0.34 8.88
CA ARG A 14 4.62 -1.06 8.51
C ARG A 14 4.61 -1.27 7.00
N LEU A 15 3.66 -0.64 6.29
CA LEU A 15 3.61 -0.67 4.84
C LEU A 15 4.81 0.02 4.21
N TYR A 16 5.21 1.18 4.74
CA TYR A 16 6.40 1.89 4.25
C TYR A 16 7.66 1.05 4.43
N ASP A 17 7.85 0.48 5.63
CA ASP A 17 8.96 -0.44 5.91
C ASP A 17 8.95 -1.65 4.98
N ARG A 18 7.78 -2.29 4.78
CA ARG A 18 7.63 -3.42 3.87
C ARG A 18 7.98 -3.06 2.44
N ILE A 19 7.55 -1.89 1.95
CA ILE A 19 7.87 -1.41 0.61
C ILE A 19 9.38 -1.23 0.45
N LEU A 20 10.07 -0.69 1.45
CA LEU A 20 11.51 -0.42 1.32
C LEU A 20 12.39 -1.65 1.53
N THR A 21 11.95 -2.63 2.32
CA THR A 21 12.82 -3.72 2.80
C THR A 21 12.44 -5.11 2.30
N SER A 22 11.27 -5.25 1.66
CA SER A 22 10.83 -6.54 1.09
C SER A 22 11.81 -7.06 0.04
N ALA A 23 12.13 -8.35 0.12
CA ALA A 23 12.99 -9.06 -0.84
C ALA A 23 12.32 -9.31 -2.21
N ALA A 24 11.09 -8.83 -2.42
CA ALA A 24 10.37 -8.99 -3.69
C ALA A 24 11.16 -8.40 -4.87
N ILE A 25 11.21 -9.16 -5.97
CA ILE A 25 11.83 -8.69 -7.22
C ILE A 25 10.76 -8.20 -8.19
N TYR A 26 9.58 -8.83 -8.14
CA TYR A 26 8.48 -8.56 -9.04
C TYR A 26 7.35 -7.79 -8.34
N PRO A 27 6.61 -6.95 -9.09
CA PRO A 27 5.48 -6.17 -8.57
C PRO A 27 4.45 -7.03 -7.84
N GLY A 28 4.01 -8.15 -8.42
CA GLY A 28 3.05 -9.05 -7.80
C GLY A 28 3.47 -9.59 -6.42
N GLU A 29 4.75 -9.99 -6.26
CA GLU A 29 5.27 -10.45 -4.96
C GLU A 29 5.25 -9.34 -3.91
N LEU A 30 5.57 -8.11 -4.32
CA LEU A 30 5.49 -6.96 -3.43
C LEU A 30 4.06 -6.63 -3.06
N ALA A 31 3.14 -6.69 -4.03
CA ALA A 31 1.73 -6.48 -3.81
C ALA A 31 1.18 -7.50 -2.80
N ASP A 32 1.50 -8.78 -2.96
CA ASP A 32 1.14 -9.84 -2.00
C ASP A 32 1.63 -9.49 -0.59
N HIS A 33 2.90 -9.11 -0.44
CA HIS A 33 3.45 -8.73 0.86
C HIS A 33 2.75 -7.50 1.49
N ILE A 34 2.32 -6.54 0.68
CA ILE A 34 1.57 -5.36 1.14
C ILE A 34 0.16 -5.78 1.57
N VAL A 35 -0.52 -6.60 0.76
CA VAL A 35 -1.87 -7.08 1.05
C VAL A 35 -1.89 -7.96 2.30
N ASP A 36 -0.89 -8.83 2.49
CA ASP A 36 -0.75 -9.62 3.71
C ASP A 36 -0.60 -8.74 4.95
N GLU A 37 0.21 -7.69 4.86
CA GLU A 37 0.39 -6.73 5.95
C GLU A 37 -0.91 -6.00 6.30
N ILE A 38 -1.68 -5.62 5.28
CA ILE A 38 -3.02 -5.05 5.42
C ILE A 38 -3.95 -6.06 6.11
N ASN A 39 -4.03 -7.29 5.60
CA ASN A 39 -4.90 -8.34 6.12
C ASN A 39 -4.61 -8.65 7.59
N MET A 40 -3.33 -8.70 7.98
CA MET A 40 -2.93 -8.86 9.37
C MET A 40 -3.41 -7.70 10.27
N TYR A 41 -3.47 -6.48 9.73
CA TYR A 41 -3.93 -5.30 10.45
C TYR A 41 -5.46 -5.16 10.51
N LEU A 42 -6.20 -5.69 9.52
CA LEU A 42 -7.67 -5.60 9.46
C LEU A 42 -8.37 -6.10 10.73
N LEU A 43 -7.78 -7.08 11.42
CA LEU A 43 -8.30 -7.61 12.69
C LEU A 43 -8.35 -6.56 13.82
N ARG A 44 -7.57 -5.49 13.72
CA ARG A 44 -7.45 -4.41 14.71
C ARG A 44 -8.02 -3.08 14.23
N ALA A 45 -8.31 -2.99 12.93
CA ALA A 45 -8.84 -1.79 12.30
C ALA A 45 -10.30 -1.54 12.71
N ASN A 46 -10.68 -0.27 12.84
CA ASN A 46 -12.10 0.09 12.93
C ASN A 46 -12.78 -0.02 11.56
N GLU A 47 -14.12 0.04 11.50
CA GLU A 47 -14.87 -0.14 10.26
C GLU A 47 -14.46 0.83 9.14
N ARG A 48 -14.18 2.10 9.46
CA ARG A 48 -13.75 3.09 8.45
C ARG A 48 -12.36 2.74 7.89
N GLU A 49 -11.46 2.31 8.76
CA GLU A 49 -10.12 1.87 8.35
C GLU A 49 -10.20 0.60 7.50
N LYS A 50 -11.07 -0.36 7.85
CA LYS A 50 -11.26 -1.59 7.07
C LYS A 50 -11.68 -1.29 5.64
N VAL A 51 -12.66 -0.40 5.44
CA VAL A 51 -13.11 -0.02 4.08
C VAL A 51 -11.97 0.61 3.29
N LEU A 52 -11.25 1.56 3.88
CA LEU A 52 -10.10 2.19 3.23
C LEU A 52 -9.01 1.17 2.87
N LEU A 53 -8.64 0.30 3.82
CA LEU A 53 -7.58 -0.68 3.64
C LEU A 53 -7.96 -1.77 2.65
N PHE A 54 -9.24 -2.14 2.57
CA PHE A 54 -9.74 -3.06 1.56
C PHE A 54 -9.59 -2.49 0.15
N HIS A 55 -10.04 -1.25 -0.08
CA HIS A 55 -9.86 -0.60 -1.37
C HIS A 55 -8.37 -0.45 -1.74
N LEU A 56 -7.54 -0.09 -0.77
CA LEU A 56 -6.10 -0.01 -0.97
C LEU A 56 -5.52 -1.37 -1.39
N ALA A 57 -5.90 -2.47 -0.73
CA ALA A 57 -5.41 -3.80 -1.07
C ALA A 57 -5.79 -4.22 -2.50
N CYS A 58 -6.99 -3.87 -2.97
CA CYS A 58 -7.40 -4.11 -4.35
C CYS A 58 -6.57 -3.31 -5.36
N GLU A 59 -6.38 -2.00 -5.12
CA GLU A 59 -5.69 -1.13 -6.08
C GLU A 59 -4.18 -1.39 -6.17
N VAL A 60 -3.56 -1.88 -5.10
CA VAL A 60 -2.11 -2.12 -5.04
C VAL A 60 -1.64 -3.12 -6.08
N HIS A 61 -2.35 -4.25 -6.26
CA HIS A 61 -1.98 -5.26 -7.25
C HIS A 61 -2.02 -4.70 -8.67
N GLU A 62 -3.16 -4.14 -9.06
CA GLU A 62 -3.36 -3.59 -10.40
C GLU A 62 -2.33 -2.49 -10.70
N SER A 63 -2.12 -1.58 -9.75
CA SER A 63 -1.23 -0.44 -9.97
C SER A 63 0.25 -0.83 -10.04
N LEU A 64 0.69 -1.83 -9.25
CA LEU A 64 2.08 -2.28 -9.27
C LEU A 64 2.40 -3.04 -10.56
N ASP A 65 1.53 -3.96 -10.98
CA ASP A 65 1.74 -4.76 -12.19
C ASP A 65 1.66 -3.91 -13.47
N ASP A 66 0.81 -2.88 -13.51
CA ASP A 66 0.68 -1.99 -14.67
C ASP A 66 1.89 -1.05 -14.86
N ILE A 67 2.50 -0.60 -13.76
CA ILE A 67 3.51 0.48 -13.79
C ILE A 67 4.93 -0.07 -13.80
N TYR A 68 5.19 -1.16 -13.09
CA TYR A 68 6.55 -1.63 -12.84
C TYR A 68 6.76 -3.04 -13.39
N ALA A 69 7.85 -3.24 -14.13
CA ALA A 69 8.27 -4.59 -14.53
C ALA A 69 9.07 -5.31 -13.42
N ARG A 70 9.75 -4.53 -12.57
CA ARG A 70 10.61 -4.97 -11.48
C ARG A 70 10.60 -3.94 -10.38
N VAL A 71 10.88 -4.38 -9.16
CA VAL A 71 10.86 -3.53 -7.96
C VAL A 71 12.10 -3.71 -7.08
N ASP A 72 13.12 -4.45 -7.49
CA ASP A 72 14.27 -4.78 -6.62
C ASP A 72 15.22 -3.61 -6.28
N ASP A 73 15.11 -2.48 -6.97
CA ASP A 73 15.95 -1.31 -6.71
C ASP A 73 15.28 -0.26 -5.80
N LEU A 74 16.10 0.48 -5.06
CA LEU A 74 15.63 1.46 -4.06
C LEU A 74 14.88 2.65 -4.69
N GLU A 75 15.25 3.08 -5.90
CA GLU A 75 14.60 4.21 -6.56
C GLU A 75 13.16 3.86 -6.91
N THR A 76 12.95 2.66 -7.46
CA THR A 76 11.61 2.10 -7.70
C THR A 76 10.84 1.95 -6.39
N ARG A 77 11.44 1.46 -5.30
CA ARG A 77 10.74 1.38 -4.00
C ARG A 77 10.30 2.75 -3.48
N GLN A 78 11.13 3.78 -3.64
CA GLN A 78 10.75 5.15 -3.27
C GLN A 78 9.62 5.68 -4.15
N SER A 79 9.66 5.39 -5.45
CA SER A 79 8.57 5.71 -6.39
C SER A 79 7.26 5.02 -5.99
N ILE A 80 7.30 3.74 -5.62
CA ILE A 80 6.15 3.00 -5.11
C ILE A 80 5.60 3.62 -3.84
N ALA A 81 6.46 4.03 -2.90
CA ALA A 81 6.00 4.70 -1.69
C ALA A 81 5.27 6.03 -1.99
N LEU A 82 5.64 6.74 -3.05
CA LEU A 82 4.91 7.92 -3.53
C LEU A 82 3.61 7.54 -4.26
N LEU A 83 3.61 6.47 -5.06
CA LEU A 83 2.40 5.94 -5.69
C LEU A 83 1.34 5.57 -4.63
N MET A 84 1.77 4.97 -3.51
CA MET A 84 0.87 4.64 -2.40
C MET A 84 0.10 5.86 -1.87
N ASP A 85 0.66 7.06 -1.92
CA ASP A 85 -0.08 8.26 -1.51
C ASP A 85 -1.26 8.56 -2.45
N VAL A 86 -1.10 8.29 -3.74
CA VAL A 86 -2.16 8.42 -4.74
C VAL A 86 -3.24 7.36 -4.50
N LEU A 87 -2.84 6.12 -4.26
CA LEU A 87 -3.78 5.01 -4.00
C LEU A 87 -4.55 5.25 -2.69
N ILE A 88 -3.89 5.73 -1.64
CA ILE A 88 -4.55 6.08 -0.38
C ILE A 88 -5.56 7.21 -0.58
N GLN A 89 -5.23 8.21 -1.39
CA GLN A 89 -6.15 9.30 -1.69
C GLN A 89 -7.40 8.78 -2.44
N ARG A 90 -7.23 7.90 -3.42
CA ARG A 90 -8.35 7.25 -4.14
C ARG A 90 -9.19 6.37 -3.23
N ALA A 91 -8.55 5.52 -2.44
CA ALA A 91 -9.23 4.68 -1.45
C ALA A 91 -10.04 5.50 -0.44
N ARG A 92 -9.54 6.67 -0.02
CA ARG A 92 -10.27 7.61 0.85
C ARG A 92 -11.51 8.19 0.15
N GLU A 93 -11.42 8.50 -1.13
CA GLU A 93 -12.55 9.01 -1.90
C GLU A 93 -13.64 7.93 -2.03
N LEU A 94 -13.25 6.69 -2.36
CA LEU A 94 -14.18 5.55 -2.44
C LEU A 94 -14.83 5.24 -1.08
N ALA A 95 -14.06 5.28 0.00
CA ALA A 95 -14.53 5.04 1.37
C ALA A 95 -15.47 6.14 1.91
N ARG A 96 -15.53 7.33 1.29
CA ARG A 96 -16.51 8.38 1.65
C ARG A 96 -17.88 8.14 1.01
N HIS A 97 -17.93 7.34 -0.04
CA HIS A 97 -19.16 7.05 -0.79
C HIS A 97 -19.86 5.75 -0.33
N HIS A 98 -19.29 5.04 0.64
CA HIS A 98 -19.81 3.81 1.26
C HIS A 98 -19.95 3.99 2.78
#